data_AF-A0AAV6CZA2-F1
#
_entry.id   AF-A0AAV6CZA2-F1
#
_cell.length_a   1.000
_cell.length_b   1.000
_cell.length_c   1.000
_cell.angle_alpha   90.00
_cell.angle_beta   90.00
_cell.angle_gamma   90.00
#
_symmetry.space_group_name_H-M   'P 1'
#
loop_
_entity.id
_entity.type
_entity.pdbx_description
1 polymer ?
#
loop_
_entity_poly.entity_id
_entity_poly.type
_entity_poly.pdbx_seq_one_letter_code
_entity_poly.pdbx_strand_id
1 'polypeptide(L)'
;MASDGSVTTARQRVARQHKHPVNQLFHDEATLGERVADDAASGIGSWWFLGIQSVIIAVWIAINSVEFFTHKWDIYPFILLNLAFTIQAAFTGPVLLLSGNRQAQKDRLRLEHTAEVAEAAEKATLEILSEIERNTQATLKVLDHLKKRRAAKGGAQA
;
A
#
# COMPACT_ATOMS: atom_id res chain seq x y z
N MET A 1 -13.91 -47.40 5.05
CA MET A 1 -13.73 -46.49 3.90
C MET A 1 -14.55 -45.22 4.18
N ALA A 2 -14.07 -44.38 5.08
CA ALA A 2 -14.71 -43.13 5.49
C ALA A 2 -13.61 -42.06 5.56
N SER A 3 -13.32 -41.47 4.41
CA SER A 3 -12.25 -40.49 4.23
C SER A 3 -12.82 -39.10 4.47
N ASP A 4 -12.33 -38.47 5.54
CA ASP A 4 -11.77 -37.12 5.47
C ASP A 4 -12.67 -35.99 4.93
N GLY A 5 -13.75 -35.68 5.65
CA GLY A 5 -14.56 -34.47 5.42
C GLY A 5 -14.25 -33.32 6.40
N SER A 6 -13.36 -33.52 7.37
CA SER A 6 -13.13 -32.57 8.47
C SER A 6 -11.87 -31.72 8.32
N VAL A 7 -10.93 -32.10 7.45
CA VAL A 7 -9.66 -31.36 7.28
C VAL A 7 -9.81 -30.18 6.30
N THR A 8 -10.83 -30.19 5.44
CA THR A 8 -11.07 -29.15 4.43
C THR A 8 -11.73 -27.87 4.99
N THR A 9 -12.47 -27.95 6.09
CA THR A 9 -13.20 -26.80 6.65
C THR A 9 -12.35 -25.83 7.47
N ALA A 10 -11.16 -26.24 7.91
CA ALA A 10 -10.26 -25.40 8.72
C ALA A 10 -9.44 -24.40 7.89
N ARG A 11 -9.15 -24.69 6.61
CA ARG A 11 -8.37 -23.80 5.73
C ARG A 11 -9.15 -22.61 5.19
N GLN A 12 -10.48 -22.68 5.19
CA GLN A 12 -11.34 -21.69 4.54
C GLN A 12 -11.63 -20.43 5.37
N ARG A 13 -11.27 -20.40 6.66
CA ARG A 13 -11.52 -19.23 7.54
C ARG A 13 -10.47 -18.11 7.45
N VAL A 14 -9.40 -18.29 6.67
CA VAL A 14 -8.33 -17.27 6.51
C VAL A 14 -8.68 -16.22 5.44
N ALA A 15 -9.75 -16.41 4.66
CA ALA A 15 -10.18 -15.45 3.65
C ALA A 15 -11.05 -14.29 4.19
N ARG A 16 -11.02 -14.00 5.49
CA ARG A 16 -11.77 -12.88 6.08
C ARG A 16 -10.95 -11.61 6.07
N GLN A 17 -11.25 -10.75 5.09
CA GLN A 17 -11.21 -9.28 5.23
C GLN A 17 -9.95 -8.71 5.90
N HIS A 18 -8.82 -8.72 5.20
CA HIS A 18 -7.73 -7.80 5.54
C HIS A 18 -8.08 -6.38 5.06
N LYS A 19 -9.04 -5.72 5.72
CA LYS A 19 -9.02 -4.26 5.78
C LYS A 19 -7.84 -3.91 6.69
N HIS A 20 -6.71 -3.60 6.09
CA HIS A 20 -5.46 -3.27 6.79
C HIS A 20 -5.76 -2.32 7.96
N PRO A 21 -5.37 -2.65 9.21
CA PRO A 21 -5.76 -1.87 10.40
C PRO A 21 -5.33 -0.41 10.30
N VAL A 22 -4.19 -0.15 9.64
CA VAL A 22 -3.72 1.21 9.34
C VAL A 22 -4.72 2.02 8.52
N ASN A 23 -5.48 1.42 7.59
CA ASN A 23 -6.51 2.18 6.85
C ASN A 23 -7.73 2.51 7.73
N GLN A 24 -8.03 1.74 8.77
CA GLN A 24 -9.22 1.95 9.60
C GLN A 24 -9.04 3.15 10.55
N LEU A 25 -7.84 3.36 11.10
CA LEU A 25 -7.54 4.53 11.95
C LEU A 25 -7.73 5.87 11.23
N PHE A 26 -7.48 5.94 9.92
CA PHE A 26 -7.56 7.21 9.16
C PHE A 26 -8.93 7.50 8.56
N HIS A 27 -9.86 6.54 8.56
CA HIS A 27 -11.19 6.75 7.97
C HIS A 27 -12.18 7.40 8.95
N ASP A 28 -11.96 7.27 10.25
CA ASP A 28 -12.93 7.73 11.27
C ASP A 28 -12.71 9.19 11.75
N GLU A 29 -11.58 9.83 11.41
CA GLU A 29 -11.27 11.21 11.84
C GLU A 29 -11.17 12.25 10.71
N ALA A 30 -11.34 11.84 9.44
CA ALA A 30 -11.13 12.73 8.30
C ALA A 30 -12.19 13.84 8.22
N THR A 31 -11.82 15.06 8.62
CA THR A 31 -12.60 16.29 8.41
C THR A 31 -12.73 16.61 6.92
N LEU A 32 -13.75 17.39 6.55
CA LEU A 32 -14.01 17.76 5.14
C LEU A 32 -12.80 18.40 4.45
N GLY A 33 -11.98 19.16 5.19
CA GLY A 33 -10.75 19.75 4.68
C GLY A 33 -9.67 18.72 4.35
N GLU A 34 -9.59 17.62 5.11
CA GLU A 34 -8.61 16.56 4.89
C GLU A 34 -8.96 15.69 3.68
N ARG A 35 -10.25 15.52 3.37
CA ARG A 35 -10.70 14.87 2.12
C ARG A 35 -10.36 15.72 0.90
N VAL A 36 -10.59 17.03 0.97
CA VAL A 36 -10.24 17.95 -0.13
C VAL A 36 -8.74 18.02 -0.35
N ALA A 37 -7.94 18.01 0.72
CA ALA A 37 -6.48 17.97 0.61
C ALA A 37 -5.98 16.67 -0.06
N ASP A 38 -6.63 15.54 0.19
CA ASP A 38 -6.30 14.25 -0.43
C ASP A 38 -6.65 14.17 -1.91
N ASP A 39 -7.84 14.65 -2.24
CA ASP A 39 -8.29 14.72 -3.62
C ASP A 39 -7.44 15.73 -4.41
N ALA A 40 -7.05 16.85 -3.80
CA ALA A 40 -6.14 17.82 -4.42
C ALA A 40 -4.74 17.23 -4.67
N ALA A 41 -4.19 16.50 -3.69
CA ALA A 41 -2.87 15.87 -3.80
C ALA A 41 -2.80 14.77 -4.87
N SER A 42 -3.85 13.95 -4.94
CA SER A 42 -3.97 12.92 -5.97
C SER A 42 -4.30 13.51 -7.35
N GLY A 43 -4.99 14.66 -7.40
CA GLY A 43 -5.36 15.36 -8.62
C GLY A 43 -4.23 16.11 -9.31
N ILE A 44 -3.36 16.80 -8.56
CA ILE A 44 -2.26 17.63 -9.12
C ILE A 44 -1.23 16.78 -9.91
N GLY A 45 -1.13 15.48 -9.62
CA GLY A 45 -0.24 14.55 -10.34
C GLY A 45 -0.86 13.83 -11.55
N SER A 46 -2.12 14.11 -11.89
CA SER A 46 -2.85 13.39 -12.95
C SER A 46 -2.73 14.09 -14.31
N TRP A 47 -2.50 13.31 -15.36
CA TRP A 47 -2.54 13.79 -16.76
C TRP A 47 -3.89 14.44 -17.13
N TRP A 48 -4.97 14.06 -16.44
CA TRP A 48 -6.30 14.63 -16.61
C TRP A 48 -6.39 16.10 -16.16
N PHE A 49 -5.67 16.46 -15.08
CA PHE A 49 -5.66 17.83 -14.55
C PHE A 49 -5.05 18.81 -15.56
N LEU A 50 -3.95 18.42 -16.20
CA LEU A 50 -3.32 19.21 -17.26
C LEU A 50 -4.28 19.45 -18.44
N GLY A 51 -5.03 18.42 -18.84
CA GLY A 51 -6.02 18.54 -19.91
C GLY A 51 -7.13 19.55 -19.59
N ILE A 52 -7.74 19.46 -18.40
CA ILE A 52 -8.76 20.41 -17.96
C ILE A 52 -8.19 21.84 -17.89
N GLN A 53 -7.01 22.01 -17.29
CA GLN A 53 -6.37 23.32 -17.16
C GLN A 53 -6.10 23.94 -18.54
N SER A 54 -5.60 23.18 -19.50
CA SER A 54 -5.39 23.66 -20.88
C SER A 54 -6.68 24.08 -21.57
N VAL A 55 -7.78 23.33 -21.38
CA VAL A 55 -9.09 23.70 -21.94
C VAL A 55 -9.61 24.99 -21.33
N ILE A 56 -9.49 25.17 -20.01
CA ILE A 56 -9.91 26.41 -19.33
C ILE A 56 -9.15 27.62 -19.89
N ILE A 57 -7.84 27.51 -20.07
CA ILE A 57 -7.02 28.57 -20.66
C ILE A 57 -7.46 28.86 -22.09
N ALA A 58 -7.67 27.83 -22.91
CA ALA A 58 -8.08 27.98 -24.30
C ALA A 58 -9.46 28.67 -24.41
N VAL A 59 -10.42 28.29 -23.56
CA VAL A 59 -11.73 28.92 -23.48
C VAL A 59 -11.62 30.38 -23.03
N TRP A 60 -10.77 30.67 -22.04
CA TRP A 60 -10.56 32.04 -21.56
C TRP A 60 -9.99 32.96 -22.64
N ILE A 61 -9.00 32.46 -23.40
CA ILE A 61 -8.43 33.17 -24.55
C ILE A 61 -9.49 33.36 -25.63
N ALA A 62 -10.33 32.36 -25.91
CA ALA A 62 -11.39 32.44 -26.92
C ALA A 62 -12.45 33.50 -26.55
N ILE A 63 -12.92 33.52 -25.29
CA ILE A 63 -13.89 34.51 -24.80
C ILE A 63 -13.30 35.92 -24.90
N ASN A 64 -12.07 36.12 -24.44
CA ASN A 64 -11.40 37.43 -24.54
C ASN A 64 -11.13 37.86 -25.98
N SER A 65 -10.87 36.92 -26.89
CA SER A 65 -10.69 37.21 -28.32
C SER A 65 -12.00 37.64 -28.98
N VAL A 66 -13.15 37.09 -28.56
CA VAL A 66 -14.47 37.51 -29.05
C VAL A 66 -14.87 38.85 -28.46
N GLU A 67 -14.67 39.06 -27.15
CA GLU A 67 -14.96 40.34 -26.51
C GLU A 67 -14.02 41.47 -26.96
N PHE A 68 -12.80 41.17 -27.39
CA PHE A 68 -11.90 42.17 -28.00
C PHE A 68 -12.56 42.96 -29.14
N PHE A 69 -13.52 42.36 -29.86
CA PHE A 69 -14.27 43.01 -30.94
C PHE A 69 -15.43 43.89 -30.47
N THR A 70 -15.89 43.77 -29.21
CA THR A 70 -17.09 44.45 -28.68
C THR A 70 -16.83 45.31 -27.44
N HIS A 71 -15.91 44.94 -26.56
CA HIS A 71 -15.47 45.67 -25.38
C HIS A 71 -14.09 45.18 -24.87
N LYS A 72 -13.17 46.10 -24.58
CA LYS A 72 -11.82 45.74 -24.08
C LYS A 72 -11.85 45.44 -22.58
N TRP A 73 -12.31 44.25 -22.20
CA TRP A 73 -12.41 43.84 -20.79
C TRP A 73 -11.07 43.34 -20.20
N ASP A 74 -10.22 42.65 -20.98
CA ASP A 74 -8.84 42.27 -20.60
C ASP A 74 -7.88 42.42 -21.80
N ILE A 75 -7.02 43.45 -21.77
CA ILE A 75 -6.07 43.79 -22.85
C ILE A 75 -4.80 42.94 -22.69
N TYR A 76 -4.27 42.41 -23.80
CA TYR A 76 -2.99 41.68 -23.82
C TYR A 76 -1.90 42.46 -23.05
N PRO A 77 -1.27 41.89 -22.00
CA PRO A 77 -1.01 40.47 -21.76
C PRO A 77 -1.88 39.78 -20.65
N PHE A 78 -3.21 39.89 -20.71
CA PHE A 78 -4.18 39.18 -19.86
C PHE A 78 -3.89 39.26 -18.34
N ILE A 79 -4.09 40.43 -17.74
CA ILE A 79 -3.68 40.70 -16.35
C ILE A 79 -4.43 39.81 -15.35
N LEU A 80 -5.70 39.50 -15.62
CA LEU A 80 -6.53 38.69 -14.73
C LEU A 80 -6.13 37.22 -14.77
N LEU A 81 -5.81 36.70 -15.96
CA LEU A 81 -5.32 35.34 -16.13
C LEU A 81 -3.97 35.17 -15.42
N ASN A 82 -3.07 36.14 -15.59
CA ASN A 82 -1.77 36.14 -14.94
C ASN A 82 -1.89 36.19 -13.41
N LEU A 83 -2.78 37.05 -12.89
CA LEU A 83 -3.08 37.12 -11.46
C LEU A 83 -3.60 35.77 -10.93
N ALA A 84 -4.53 35.13 -11.65
CA ALA A 84 -5.06 33.82 -11.27
C ALA A 84 -3.96 32.76 -11.20
N PHE A 85 -3.05 32.70 -12.18
CA PHE A 85 -1.91 31.78 -12.16
C PHE A 85 -0.97 32.03 -10.99
N THR A 86 -0.75 33.30 -10.65
CA THR A 86 0.14 33.67 -9.54
C THR A 86 -0.43 33.20 -8.21
N ILE A 87 -1.74 33.39 -8.00
CA ILE A 87 -2.46 32.89 -6.82
C ILE A 87 -2.45 31.35 -6.81
N GLN A 88 -2.73 30.70 -7.94
CA GLN A 88 -2.71 29.24 -8.05
C GLN A 88 -1.34 28.66 -7.65
N ALA A 89 -0.25 29.25 -8.12
CA ALA A 89 1.10 28.84 -7.74
C ALA A 89 1.37 29.05 -6.24
N ALA A 90 0.93 30.17 -5.68
CA ALA A 90 1.09 30.48 -4.25
C ALA A 90 0.39 29.45 -3.34
N PHE A 91 -0.79 28.95 -3.72
CA PHE A 91 -1.51 27.93 -2.97
C PHE A 91 -1.02 26.50 -3.22
N THR A 92 -0.35 26.25 -4.34
CA THR A 92 0.14 24.91 -4.69
C THR A 92 1.17 24.40 -3.68
N GLY A 93 2.13 25.23 -3.28
CA GLY A 93 3.18 24.86 -2.31
C GLY A 93 2.63 24.38 -0.96
N PRO A 94 1.80 25.18 -0.26
CA PRO A 94 1.20 24.79 1.01
C PRO A 94 0.33 23.54 0.94
N VAL A 95 -0.52 23.42 -0.10
CA VAL A 95 -1.37 22.23 -0.27
C VAL A 95 -0.53 20.98 -0.51
N LEU A 96 0.53 21.09 -1.32
CA LEU A 96 1.45 19.99 -1.57
C LEU A 96 2.17 19.57 -0.28
N LEU A 97 2.65 20.51 0.53
CA LEU A 97 3.29 20.24 1.82
C LEU A 97 2.33 19.59 2.83
N LEU A 98 1.10 20.09 2.93
CA LEU A 98 0.09 19.53 3.84
C LEU A 98 -0.28 18.10 3.45
N SER A 99 -0.51 17.85 2.16
CA SER A 99 -0.82 16.50 1.69
C SER A 99 0.37 15.56 1.82
N GLY A 100 1.58 16.04 1.53
CA GLY A 100 2.82 15.27 1.63
C GLY A 100 3.12 14.87 3.08
N ASN A 101 2.99 15.79 4.03
CA ASN A 101 3.16 15.49 5.46
C ASN A 101 2.18 14.41 5.93
N ARG A 102 0.93 14.44 5.43
CA ARG A 102 -0.08 13.44 5.79
C ARG A 102 0.17 12.08 5.15
N GLN A 103 0.60 12.04 3.87
CA GLN A 103 1.01 10.79 3.24
C GLN A 103 2.22 10.18 3.94
N ALA A 104 3.21 10.99 4.34
CA ALA A 104 4.38 10.53 5.08
C ALA A 104 4.02 9.91 6.44
N GLN A 105 3.04 10.48 7.16
CA GLN A 105 2.52 9.88 8.40
C GLN A 105 1.86 8.52 8.16
N LYS A 106 1.05 8.39 7.10
CA LYS A 106 0.43 7.10 6.71
C LYS A 106 1.49 6.06 6.35
N ASP A 107 2.48 6.46 5.57
CA ASP A 107 3.55 5.57 5.14
C ASP A 107 4.42 5.12 6.30
N ARG A 108 4.69 5.98 7.27
CA ARG A 108 5.39 5.59 8.51
C ARG A 108 4.66 4.46 9.25
N LEU A 109 3.35 4.60 9.47
CA LEU A 109 2.56 3.56 10.14
C LEU A 109 2.48 2.26 9.33
N ARG A 110 2.40 2.35 8.00
CA ARG A 110 2.47 1.18 7.12
C ARG A 110 3.82 0.48 7.23
N LEU A 111 4.92 1.24 7.30
CA LEU A 111 6.26 0.69 7.46
C LEU A 111 6.44 0.01 8.82
N GLU A 112 5.98 0.64 9.91
CA GLU A 112 6.00 0.05 11.25
C GLU A 112 5.25 -1.30 11.27
N HIS A 113 4.03 -1.35 10.72
CA HIS A 113 3.27 -2.60 10.64
C HIS A 113 3.93 -3.65 9.73
N THR A 114 4.50 -3.23 8.61
CA THR A 114 5.21 -4.16 7.70
C THR A 114 6.44 -4.75 8.39
N ALA A 115 7.14 -3.97 9.20
CA ALA A 115 8.27 -4.44 10.00
C ALA A 115 7.83 -5.46 11.06
N GLU A 116 6.74 -5.20 11.79
CA GLU A 116 6.18 -6.16 12.76
C GLU A 116 5.80 -7.50 12.09
N VAL A 117 5.13 -7.43 10.93
CA VAL A 117 4.74 -8.63 10.17
C VAL A 117 5.99 -9.38 9.67
N ALA A 118 7.02 -8.66 9.23
CA ALA A 118 8.28 -9.28 8.81
C ALA A 118 8.99 -9.99 9.97
N GLU A 119 9.04 -9.38 11.15
CA GLU A 119 9.63 -9.98 12.36
C GLU A 119 8.83 -11.24 12.79
N ALA A 120 7.50 -11.18 12.76
CA ALA A 120 6.66 -12.34 13.07
C ALA A 120 6.86 -13.48 12.06
N ALA A 121 6.99 -13.15 10.77
CA ALA A 121 7.28 -14.13 9.73
C ALA A 121 8.65 -14.77 9.92
N GLU A 122 9.68 -14.01 10.29
CA GLU A 122 11.01 -14.52 10.60
C GLU A 122 10.99 -15.47 11.81
N LYS A 123 10.27 -15.11 12.88
CA LYS A 123 10.12 -16.02 14.04
C LYS A 123 9.44 -17.33 13.64
N ALA A 124 8.39 -17.27 12.83
CA ALA A 124 7.70 -18.45 12.35
C ALA A 124 8.59 -19.34 11.46
N THR A 125 9.44 -18.77 10.60
CA THR A 125 10.37 -19.56 9.79
C THR A 125 11.44 -20.22 10.64
N LEU A 126 11.98 -19.52 11.66
CA LEU A 126 12.93 -20.10 12.61
C LEU A 126 12.32 -21.24 13.42
N GLU A 127 11.07 -21.11 13.87
CA GLU A 127 10.35 -22.17 14.57
C GLU A 127 10.21 -23.41 13.69
N ILE A 128 9.77 -23.23 12.44
CA ILE A 128 9.66 -24.33 11.46
C ILE A 128 11.01 -25.00 11.22
N LEU A 129 12.10 -24.24 11.07
CA LEU A 129 13.45 -24.79 10.90
C LEU A 129 13.88 -25.62 12.11
N SER A 130 13.59 -25.16 13.32
CA SER A 130 13.90 -25.89 14.56
C SER A 130 13.14 -27.21 14.65
N GLU A 131 11.89 -27.24 14.21
CA GLU A 131 11.06 -28.46 14.19
C GLU A 131 11.54 -29.46 13.12
N ILE A 132 11.95 -28.97 11.94
CA ILE A 132 12.58 -29.80 10.91
C ILE A 132 13.87 -30.43 11.44
N GLU A 133 14.69 -29.67 12.16
CA GLU A 133 15.92 -30.18 12.76
C GLU A 133 15.62 -31.26 13.81
N ARG A 134 14.65 -31.03 14.71
CA ARG A 134 14.21 -32.01 15.71
C ARG A 134 13.73 -33.31 15.06
N ASN A 135 12.90 -33.21 14.01
CA ASN A 135 12.39 -34.37 13.28
C ASN A 135 13.53 -35.13 12.57
N THR A 136 14.47 -34.39 11.96
CA THR A 136 15.66 -34.97 11.33
C THR A 136 16.50 -35.73 12.36
N GLN A 137 16.74 -35.15 13.55
CA GLN A 137 17.47 -35.84 14.63
C GLN A 137 16.75 -37.09 15.13
N ALA A 138 15.42 -37.05 15.28
CA ALA A 138 14.63 -38.22 15.67
C ALA A 138 14.76 -39.35 14.63
N THR A 139 14.69 -39.01 13.34
CA THR A 139 14.86 -39.95 12.22
C THR A 139 16.25 -40.59 12.25
N LEU A 140 17.30 -39.80 12.49
CA LEU A 140 18.68 -40.31 12.62
C LEU A 140 18.85 -41.26 13.81
N LYS A 141 18.23 -40.96 14.97
CA LYS A 141 18.28 -41.84 16.15
C LYS A 141 17.61 -43.19 15.88
N VAL A 142 16.46 -43.20 15.20
CA VAL A 142 15.78 -44.44 14.80
C VAL A 142 16.67 -45.25 13.86
N LEU A 143 17.29 -44.60 12.87
CA LEU A 143 18.20 -45.25 11.93
C LEU A 143 19.39 -45.92 12.65
N ASP A 144 20.00 -45.23 13.63
CA ASP A 144 21.09 -45.79 14.43
C ASP A 144 20.65 -47.01 15.25
N HIS A 145 19.48 -46.96 15.89
CA HIS A 145 18.92 -48.09 16.63
C HIS A 145 18.66 -49.29 15.70
N LEU A 146 18.11 -49.06 14.50
CA LEU A 146 17.89 -50.12 13.52
C LEU A 146 19.21 -50.74 13.03
N LYS A 147 20.24 -49.92 12.78
CA LYS A 147 21.56 -50.39 12.37
C LYS A 147 22.19 -51.27 13.46
N LYS A 148 22.11 -50.85 14.73
CA LYS A 148 22.57 -51.64 15.89
C LYS A 148 21.83 -52.97 16.02
N ARG A 149 20.49 -52.98 15.91
CA ARG A 149 19.69 -54.23 15.95
C ARG A 149 20.02 -55.17 14.80
N ARG A 150 20.24 -54.65 13.60
CA ARG A 150 20.64 -55.46 12.43
C ARG A 150 22.03 -56.07 12.61
N ALA A 151 23.00 -55.31 13.15
CA ALA A 151 24.33 -55.82 13.47
C ALA A 151 24.28 -56.95 14.52
N ALA A 152 23.47 -56.79 15.58
CA ALA A 152 23.27 -57.81 16.60
C ALA A 152 22.60 -59.08 16.06
N LYS A 153 21.64 -58.95 15.13
CA LYS A 153 20.98 -60.11 14.48
C LYS A 153 21.88 -60.81 13.46
N GLY A 154 22.73 -60.06 12.74
CA GLY A 154 23.67 -60.61 11.75
C GLY A 154 24.84 -61.37 12.37
N GLY A 155 25.27 -60.99 13.58
CA GLY A 155 26.29 -61.73 14.35
C GLY A 155 25.77 -62.97 15.10
N ALA A 156 24.45 -63.13 15.21
CA ALA A 156 23.84 -64.31 15.86
C ALA A 156 23.44 -65.41 14.84
N GLN A 157 23.63 -65.18 13.55
CA GLN A 157 23.33 -66.12 12.46
C GLN A 157 24.59 -66.61 11.71
N ALA A 158 25.78 -66.22 12.16
CA ALA A 158 27.09 -66.70 11.69
C ALA A 158 27.76 -67.51 12.81
#